data_AF-A0A0B2JM69-F1
#
_entry.id   AF-A0A0B2JM69-F1
#
_cell.length_a   1.000
_cell.length_b   1.000
_cell.length_c   1.000
_cell.angle_alpha   90.00
_cell.angle_beta   90.00
_cell.angle_gamma   90.00
#
_symmetry.space_group_name_H-M   'P 1'
#
loop_
_entity.id
_entity.type
_entity.pdbx_description
1 polymer ?
#
loop_
_entity_poly.entity_id
_entity_poly.type
_entity_poly.pdbx_seq_one_letter_code
_entity_poly.pdbx_strand_id
1 'polypeptide(L)' 'MITKELIEEINTLSRKQRSVGLTPEEKERQTELRQAYLVSFRENMKSVLDNIEIVDELPKNMQH' A
#
# COMPACT_ATOMS: atom_id res chain seq x y z
N MET A 1 -8.88 7.21 1.11
CA MET A 1 -8.03 7.70 -0.01
C MET A 1 -6.60 7.80 0.49
N ILE A 2 -5.63 7.23 -0.23
CA ILE A 2 -4.22 7.30 0.14
C ILE A 2 -3.68 8.67 -0.29
N THR A 3 -3.25 9.51 0.66
CA THR A 3 -2.63 10.80 0.38
C THR A 3 -1.11 10.70 0.45
N LYS A 4 -0.41 11.64 -0.22
CA LYS A 4 1.06 11.71 -0.14
C LYS A 4 1.54 12.02 1.28
N GLU A 5 0.81 12.88 1.97
CA GLU A 5 1.07 13.27 3.37
C GLU A 5 1.02 12.06 4.31
N LEU A 6 0.02 11.19 4.16
CA LEU A 6 -0.10 9.93 4.94
C LEU A 6 1.15 9.06 4.77
N ILE A 7 1.61 8.89 3.53
CA ILE A 7 2.80 8.10 3.20
C ILE A 7 4.06 8.75 3.79
N GLU A 8 4.19 10.08 3.69
CA GLU A 8 5.31 10.82 4.25
C GLU A 8 5.39 10.74 5.77
N GLU A 9 4.26 10.84 6.48
CA GLU A 9 4.23 10.66 7.94
C GLU A 9 4.63 9.23 8.34
N ILE A 10 4.09 8.21 7.66
CA ILE A 10 4.47 6.81 7.91
C ILE A 10 5.98 6.61 7.68
N ASN A 11 6.53 7.20 6.62
CA ASN A 11 7.96 7.12 6.32
C ASN A 11 8.82 7.86 7.35
N THR A 12 8.38 9.04 7.79
CA THR A 12 9.06 9.84 8.81
C THR A 12 9.14 9.08 10.13
N LEU A 13 8.01 8.53 10.60
CA LEU A 13 7.96 7.69 11.79
C LEU A 13 8.79 6.41 11.62
N SER A 14 8.77 5.79 10.45
CA SER A 14 9.59 4.59 10.18
C SER A 14 11.09 4.89 10.20
N ARG A 15 11.52 6.06 9.70
CA ARG A 15 12.91 6.52 9.77
C ARG A 15 13.32 6.79 11.21
N LYS A 16 12.47 7.49 11.98
CA LYS A 16 12.71 7.78 13.39
C LYS A 16 12.81 6.50 14.23
N GLN A 17 11.94 5.52 13.97
CA GLN A 17 11.98 4.19 14.59
C GLN A 17 13.32 3.49 14.39
N ARG A 18 13.92 3.60 13.20
CA ARG A 18 15.20 2.97 12.85
C ARG A 18 16.41 3.70 13.41
N SER A 19 16.32 5.02 13.63
CA SER A 19 17.45 5.82 14.11
C SER A 19 17.49 5.92 15.63
N VAL A 20 16.48 6.53 16.23
CA VAL A 20 16.43 6.88 17.66
C VAL A 20 15.36 6.11 18.43
N GLY A 21 14.50 5.37 17.72
CA GLY A 21 13.32 4.73 18.28
C GLY A 21 12.10 5.65 18.29
N LEU A 22 10.93 5.07 18.54
CA LEU A 22 9.66 5.80 18.67
C LEU A 22 9.22 5.83 20.13
N THR A 23 8.66 6.97 20.54
CA THR A 23 7.91 7.05 21.81
C THR A 23 6.64 6.20 21.73
N PRO A 24 6.01 5.86 22.87
CA PRO A 24 4.75 5.13 22.87
C PRO A 24 3.65 5.80 22.03
N GLU A 25 3.49 7.12 22.15
CA GLU A 25 2.52 7.92 21.40
C GLU A 25 2.80 7.87 19.88
N GLU A 26 4.07 7.92 19.50
CA GLU A 26 4.46 7.82 18.10
C GLU A 26 4.25 6.42 17.51
N LYS A 27 4.38 5.36 18.32
CA LYS A 27 4.04 4.00 17.91
C LYS A 27 2.54 3.84 17.70
N GLU A 28 1.72 4.40 18.58
CA GLU A 28 0.27 4.43 18.40
C GLU A 28 -0.09 5.17 17.12
N ARG A 29 0.44 6.38 16.94
CA ARG A 29 0.24 7.17 15.72
C ARG A 29 0.68 6.42 14.46
N GLN A 30 1.85 5.79 14.48
CA GLN A 30 2.33 4.98 13.35
C GLN A 30 1.38 3.81 13.04
N THR A 31 0.81 3.20 14.08
CA THR A 31 -0.13 2.09 13.95
C THR A 31 -1.44 2.56 13.33
N GLU A 32 -2.00 3.66 13.81
CA GLU A 32 -3.22 4.28 13.24
C GLU A 32 -3.03 4.63 11.76
N LEU A 33 -1.93 5.30 11.42
CA LEU A 33 -1.63 5.69 10.04
C LEU A 33 -1.48 4.46 9.13
N ARG A 34 -0.81 3.39 9.61
CA ARG A 34 -0.70 2.14 8.85
C ARG A 34 -2.06 1.45 8.66
N GLN A 35 -2.95 1.48 9.65
CA GLN A 35 -4.29 0.92 9.50
C GLN A 35 -5.09 1.70 8.46
N ALA A 36 -5.08 3.03 8.52
CA ALA A 36 -5.74 3.88 7.53
C ALA A 36 -5.21 3.64 6.10
N TYR A 37 -3.89 3.49 5.96
CA TYR A 37 -3.26 3.12 4.69
C TYR A 37 -3.76 1.76 4.20
N LEU A 38 -3.76 0.72 5.06
CA LEU A 38 -4.16 -0.63 4.67
C LEU A 38 -5.63 -0.72 4.25
N VAL A 39 -6.53 0.00 4.92
CA VAL A 39 -7.95 0.06 4.53
C VAL A 39 -8.08 0.65 3.13
N SER A 40 -7.51 1.84 2.91
CA SER A 40 -7.55 2.49 1.60
C SER A 40 -6.83 1.68 0.52
N PHE A 41 -5.75 0.98 0.87
CA PHE A 41 -5.01 0.12 -0.05
C PHE A 41 -5.83 -1.10 -0.47
N ARG A 42 -6.52 -1.76 0.47
CA ARG A 42 -7.40 -2.90 0.18
C ARG A 42 -8.57 -2.51 -0.72
N GLU A 43 -9.18 -1.35 -0.49
CA GLU A 43 -10.24 -0.82 -1.35
C GLU A 43 -9.74 -0.60 -2.79
N ASN A 44 -8.59 0.06 -2.95
CA ASN A 44 -7.97 0.25 -4.26
C ASN A 44 -7.61 -1.09 -4.90
N MET A 45 -7.02 -2.03 -4.15
CA MET A 45 -6.62 -3.33 -4.67
C MET A 45 -7.81 -4.17 -5.12
N LYS A 46 -8.94 -4.12 -4.41
CA LYS A 46 -10.18 -4.77 -4.85
C LYS A 46 -10.65 -4.21 -6.19
N SER A 47 -10.64 -2.88 -6.34
CA SER A 47 -10.97 -2.24 -7.62
C SER A 47 -10.00 -2.65 -8.74
N VAL A 48 -8.71 -2.79 -8.45
CA VAL A 48 -7.74 -3.31 -9.44
C VAL A 48 -8.08 -4.74 -9.83
N LEU A 49 -8.33 -5.64 -8.87
CA LEU A 49 -8.69 -7.04 -9.14
C LEU A 49 -9.99 -7.17 -9.96
N ASP A 50 -11.00 -6.34 -9.67
CA ASP A 50 -12.25 -6.31 -10.43
C ASP A 50 -12.05 -5.89 -11.90
N ASN A 51 -10.97 -5.15 -12.19
CA ASN A 51 -10.57 -4.75 -13.54
C ASN A 51 -9.54 -5.70 -14.19
N ILE A 52 -9.07 -6.74 -13.48
CA ILE A 52 -8.22 -7.76 -14.11
C ILE A 52 -9.11 -8.67 -14.94
N GLU A 53 -9.11 -8.43 -16.25
CA GLU A 53 -9.64 -9.37 -17.23
C GLU A 53 -8.59 -10.48 -17.44
N ILE A 54 -8.99 -11.74 -17.23
CA ILE A 54 -8.15 -12.89 -17.57
C ILE A 54 -8.11 -12.98 -19.09
N VAL A 55 -7.03 -12.46 -19.68
CA VAL A 55 -6.79 -12.56 -21.12
C VAL A 55 -6.26 -13.97 -21.41
N ASP A 56 -7.17 -14.92 -21.58
CA ASP A 56 -6.85 -16.26 -22.08
C ASP A 56 -6.65 -16.21 -23.62
N GLU A 57 -5.73 -15.37 -24.07
CA GLU A 57 -5.21 -15.43 -25.43
C GLU A 57 -3.75 -15.91 -25.38
N LEU A 58 -3.62 -17.23 -25.21
CA LEU A 58 -2.42 -17.92 -25.70
C LEU A 58 -2.20 -17.48 -27.15
N PRO A 59 -1.01 -16.97 -27.53
CA PRO A 59 -0.76 -16.61 -28.91
C PRO A 59 -0.98 -17.86 -29.75
N LYS A 60 -2.01 -17.85 -30.60
CA LYS A 60 -2.19 -18.87 -31.64
C LYS A 60 -0.91 -18.89 -32.44
N ASN A 61 -0.15 -19.96 -32.22
CA ASN A 61 1.08 -20.31 -32.92
C ASN A 61 1.10 -19.74 -34.34
N MET A 62 1.84 -18.64 -34.53
CA MET A 62 2.35 -18.28 -35.85
C MET A 62 3.44 -19.30 -36.18
N GLN A 63 3.05 -20.43 -36.77
CA GLN A 63 3.98 -21.25 -37.53
C GLN A 63 3.50 -21.34 -38.97
N HIS A 64 4.43 -20.95 -39.83
CA HIS A 64 4.41 -20.97 -41.29
C HIS A 64 4.04 -22.32 -41.89
#